data_AF-A0A848D341-F1
#
_entry.id   AF-A0A848D341-F1
#
_cell.length_a   1.000
_cell.length_b   1.000
_cell.length_c   1.000
_cell.angle_alpha   90.00
_cell.angle_beta   90.00
_cell.angle_gamma   90.00
#
_symmetry.space_group_name_H-M   'P 1'
#
loop_
_entity.id
_entity.type
_entity.pdbx_description
1 polymer ?
#
loop_
_entity_poly.entity_id
_entity_poly.type
_entity_poly.pdbx_seq_one_letter_code
_entity_poly.pdbx_strand_id
1 'polypeptide(L)'
;AYQLKGEKVDTTDGLKVWYNDGWTLIRSSGTEPIIRIYCESKSRKRSEEMLTYFEGLVNEINTCQSTISPDNHIHSSFKIRTQ
;
A
#
# COMPACT_ATOMS: atom_id res chain seq x y z
N ALA A 1 14.43 -3.32 10.63
CA ALA A 1 14.22 -2.47 9.44
C ALA A 1 14.86 -3.16 8.25
N TYR A 2 14.07 -3.56 7.26
CA TYR A 2 14.63 -4.13 6.02
C TYR A 2 15.25 -3.00 5.20
N GLN A 3 16.46 -3.18 4.69
CA GLN A 3 17.15 -2.15 3.92
C GLN A 3 17.07 -2.52 2.44
N LEU A 4 16.12 -1.92 1.72
CA LEU A 4 16.19 -1.84 0.26
C LEU A 4 17.39 -0.93 -0.04
N LYS A 5 18.31 -1.37 -0.91
CA LYS A 5 19.60 -0.69 -1.17
C LYS A 5 19.42 0.83 -1.36
N GLY A 6 19.80 1.62 -0.34
CA GLY A 6 19.78 3.09 -0.36
C GLY A 6 18.54 3.76 0.22
N GLU A 7 17.49 3.01 0.58
CA GLU A 7 16.21 3.55 1.04
C GLU A 7 15.91 3.07 2.46
N LYS A 8 15.51 4.00 3.33
CA LYS A 8 15.10 3.66 4.71
C LYS A 8 13.67 3.12 4.65
N VAL A 9 13.45 1.93 5.21
CA VAL A 9 12.11 1.35 5.35
C VAL A 9 11.73 1.26 6.81
N ASP A 10 10.51 1.71 7.12
CA ASP A 10 9.87 1.57 8.43
C ASP A 10 8.60 0.73 8.29
N THR A 11 8.47 -0.29 9.14
CA THR A 11 7.37 -1.27 9.10
C THR A 11 6.46 -1.20 10.34
N THR A 12 6.59 -0.14 11.15
CA THR A 12 5.90 -0.03 12.45
C THR A 12 4.40 0.25 12.30
N ASP A 13 4.01 1.07 11.33
CA ASP A 13 2.62 1.49 11.06
C ASP A 13 2.32 1.36 9.56
N GLY A 14 2.33 0.12 9.07
CA GLY A 14 2.33 -0.17 7.63
C GLY A 14 3.74 -0.17 7.05
N LEU A 15 3.87 0.03 5.73
CA LEU A 15 5.13 0.11 5.00
C LEU A 15 5.42 1.56 4.63
N LYS A 16 6.38 2.19 5.31
CA LYS A 16 6.91 3.49 4.93
C LYS A 16 8.27 3.34 4.26
N VAL A 17 8.41 3.85 3.05
CA VAL A 17 9.65 3.86 2.27
C VAL A 17 10.10 5.31 2.10
N TRP A 18 11.35 5.59 2.45
CA TRP A 18 11.96 6.89 2.29
C TRP A 18 12.91 6.87 1.08
N TYR A 19 12.68 7.79 0.16
CA TYR A 19 13.48 8.05 -1.04
C TYR A 19 14.30 9.33 -0.85
N ASN A 20 15.29 9.54 -1.72
CA ASN A 20 16.05 10.82 -1.72
C ASN A 20 15.19 12.02 -2.14
N ASP A 21 14.09 11.78 -2.84
CA ASP A 21 13.20 12.78 -3.43
C ASP A 21 11.79 12.78 -2.84
N GLY A 22 11.53 11.99 -1.79
CA GLY A 22 10.18 11.82 -1.26
C GLY A 22 10.01 10.63 -0.30
N TRP A 23 8.77 10.25 -0.04
CA TRP A 23 8.42 9.07 0.74
C TRP A 23 7.06 8.50 0.31
N THR A 24 6.88 7.21 0.53
CA THR A 24 5.58 6.53 0.39
C THR A 24 5.21 5.88 1.71
N LEU A 25 3.93 5.92 2.08
CA LEU A 25 3.37 5.18 3.21
C LEU A 25 2.17 4.35 2.73
N ILE A 26 2.23 3.04 2.92
CA ILE A 26 1.14 2.12 2.68
C ILE A 26 0.70 1.55 4.02
N ARG A 27 -0.55 1.74 4.40
CA ARG A 27 -1.06 1.19 5.66
C ARG A 27 -2.50 0.73 5.52
N SER A 28 -2.85 -0.28 6.29
CA SER A 28 -4.25 -0.60 6.54
C SER A 28 -4.89 0.50 7.38
N SER A 29 -6.18 0.74 7.15
CA SER A 29 -7.00 1.48 8.10
C SER A 29 -7.32 0.58 9.30
N GLY A 30 -7.18 1.12 10.52
CA GLY A 30 -7.55 0.38 11.73
C GLY A 30 -9.05 0.26 11.95
N THR A 31 -9.85 1.10 11.29
CA THR A 31 -11.31 1.21 11.50
C THR A 31 -12.14 0.89 10.26
N GLU A 32 -11.50 0.73 9.09
CA GLU A 32 -12.18 0.52 7.82
C GLU A 32 -11.46 -0.58 7.02
N PRO A 33 -12.16 -1.39 6.20
CA PRO A 33 -11.54 -2.41 5.36
C PRO A 33 -10.91 -1.80 4.10
N ILE A 34 -10.00 -0.84 4.30
CA ILE A 34 -9.32 -0.11 3.23
C ILE A 34 -7.81 -0.06 3.47
N ILE A 35 -7.04 -0.12 2.38
CA ILE A 35 -5.63 0.28 2.37
C ILE A 35 -5.55 1.74 1.93
N ARG A 36 -4.70 2.50 2.63
CA ARG A 36 -4.32 3.87 2.28
C ARG A 36 -2.90 3.89 1.76
N ILE A 37 -2.69 4.61 0.67
CA ILE A 37 -1.39 4.85 0.07
C ILE A 37 -1.18 6.36 0.01
N TYR A 38 -0.10 6.83 0.60
CA TYR A 38 0.33 8.23 0.57
C TYR A 38 1.67 8.31 -0.14
N CYS A 39 1.81 9.23 -1.10
CA CYS A 39 3.06 9.48 -1.80
C CYS A 39 3.39 10.97 -1.78
N GLU A 40 4.55 11.32 -1.24
CA GLU A 40 5.09 12.67 -1.29
C GLU A 40 6.38 12.66 -2.10
N SER A 41 6.55 13.65 -2.97
CA SER A 41 7.78 13.83 -3.72
C SER A 41 7.96 15.28 -4.18
N LYS A 42 9.14 15.61 -4.71
CA LYS A 42 9.46 16.94 -5.23
C LYS A 42 8.66 17.36 -6.47
N SER A 43 7.96 16.43 -7.14
CA SER A 43 7.18 16.73 -8.34
C SER A 43 5.86 15.97 -8.34
N ARG A 44 4.78 16.62 -8.78
CA ARG A 44 3.47 15.97 -8.87
C ARG A 44 3.51 14.70 -9.72
N LYS A 45 4.18 14.75 -10.88
CA LYS A 45 4.34 13.60 -11.78
C LYS A 45 5.01 12.42 -11.08
N ARG A 46 6.04 12.69 -10.28
CA ARG A 46 6.77 11.66 -9.54
C ARG A 46 5.88 11.00 -8.47
N SER A 47 5.09 11.79 -7.74
CA SER A 47 4.12 11.27 -6.77
C SER A 47 3.04 10.41 -7.45
N GLU A 48 2.54 10.83 -8.62
CA GLU A 48 1.55 10.07 -9.41
C GLU A 48 2.13 8.74 -9.93
N GLU A 49 3.38 8.73 -10.38
CA GLU A 49 4.09 7.49 -10.78
C GLU A 49 4.25 6.53 -9.59
N MET A 50 4.65 7.05 -8.42
CA MET A 50 4.78 6.26 -7.20
C MET A 50 3.44 5.68 -6.77
N LEU A 51 2.37 6.49 -6.78
CA LEU A 51 1.03 6.05 -6.45
C LEU A 51 0.57 4.92 -7.37
N THR A 52 0.69 5.12 -8.69
CA THR A 52 0.31 4.13 -9.71
C THR A 52 1.05 2.80 -9.52
N TYR A 53 2.35 2.85 -9.24
CA TYR A 53 3.16 1.65 -9.00
C TYR A 53 2.66 0.87 -7.76
N PHE A 54 2.43 1.56 -6.64
CA PHE A 54 2.00 0.91 -5.41
C PHE A 54 0.55 0.44 -5.43
N GLU A 55 -0.34 1.17 -6.11
CA GLU A 55 -1.69 0.69 -6.39
C GLU A 55 -1.66 -0.63 -7.19
N GLY A 56 -0.80 -0.73 -8.20
CA GLY A 56 -0.59 -1.96 -8.97
C GLY A 56 -0.17 -3.14 -8.08
N LEU A 57 0.85 -2.94 -7.25
CA LEU A 57 1.32 -3.98 -6.31
C LEU A 57 0.24 -4.42 -5.33
N VAL A 58 -0.52 -3.49 -4.77
CA VAL A 58 -1.61 -3.83 -3.83
C VAL A 58 -2.73 -4.60 -4.56
N ASN A 59 -3.04 -4.23 -5.80
CA ASN A 59 -4.01 -4.95 -6.63
C ASN A 59 -3.55 -6.37 -6.99
N GLU A 60 -2.26 -6.58 -7.28
CA GLU A 60 -1.70 -7.92 -7.52
C GLU A 60 -1.82 -8.82 -6.29
N ILE A 61 -1.55 -8.29 -5.10
CA ILE A 61 -1.71 -9.01 -3.83
C ILE A 61 -3.19 -9.35 -3.58
N ASN A 62 -4.11 -8.41 -3.85
CA ASN A 62 -5.55 -8.67 -3.74
C ASN A 62 -6.02 -9.78 -4.69
N THR A 63 -5.41 -9.89 -5.87
CA THR A 63 -5.74 -10.94 -6.83
C THR A 63 -5.24 -12.32 -6.37
N CYS A 64 -4.29 -12.37 -5.41
CA CYS A 64 -3.72 -13.62 -4.88
C CYS A 64 -4.41 -14.19 -3.62
N GLN A 65 -5.41 -13.53 -3.03
CA GLN A 65 -6.13 -14.12 -1.88
C GLN A 65 -7.25 -15.05 -2.34
N SER A 66 -6.91 -16.31 -2.64
CA SER A 66 -7.88 -17.40 -2.64
C SER A 66 -7.57 -18.39 -1.51
N THR A 67 -8.41 -18.36 -0.48
CA THR A 67 -8.55 -19.49 0.45
C THR A 67 -10.02 -19.60 0.80
N ILE A 68 -10.63 -20.68 0.31
CA ILE A 68 -12.03 -21.05 0.61
C ILE A 68 -12.02 -21.71 1.99
N SER A 69 -12.71 -21.10 2.97
CA SER A 69 -13.21 -21.84 4.14
C SER A 69 -14.59 -22.41 3.82
N PRO A 70 -14.97 -23.59 4.36
CA PRO A 70 -16.17 -24.33 3.93
C PRO A 70 -17.50 -23.69 4.36
N ASP A 71 -17.47 -22.63 5.16
CA ASP A 71 -18.63 -21.99 5.76
C ASP A 71 -19.06 -20.74 4.97
N ASN A 72 -20.26 -20.86 4.43
CA ASN A 72 -20.79 -20.13 3.27
C ASN A 72 -21.29 -18.71 3.61
N HIS A 73 -20.45 -17.85 4.18
CA HIS A 73 -20.74 -16.42 4.30
C HIS A 73 -19.49 -15.56 4.05
N ILE A 74 -19.39 -15.00 2.84
CA ILE A 74 -18.37 -14.00 2.50
C ILE A 74 -19.07 -12.73 2.02
N HIS A 75 -18.92 -11.65 2.77
CA HIS A 75 -19.03 -10.29 2.28
C HIS A 75 -17.88 -9.49 2.87
N SER A 76 -16.86 -9.22 2.06
CA SER A 76 -15.85 -8.21 2.36
C SER A 76 -15.55 -7.47 1.07
N SER A 77 -16.19 -6.31 0.89
CA SER A 77 -15.82 -5.38 -0.17
C SER A 77 -14.58 -4.62 0.28
N PHE A 78 -13.44 -4.96 -0.30
CA PHE A 78 -12.18 -4.28 -0.07
C PHE A 78 -12.12 -3.04 -0.98
N LYS A 79 -11.95 -1.84 -0.41
CA LYS A 79 -11.84 -0.59 -1.17
C LYS A 79 -10.44 -0.01 -0.98
N ILE A 80 -9.72 0.23 -2.07
CA ILE A 80 -8.49 1.01 -2.04
C ILE A 80 -8.91 2.48 -2.15
N ARG A 81 -8.49 3.33 -1.21
CA ARG A 81 -8.75 4.76 -1.25
C ARG A 81 -7.42 5.50 -1.23
N THR A 82 -7.13 6.18 -2.33
CA THR A 82 -6.02 7.11 -2.45
C THR A 82 -6.43 8.50 -1.99
N GLN A 83 -5.52 9.21 -1.33
CA GLN A 83 -5.67 10.58 -0.87
C GLN A 83 -4.43 11.39 -1.22
#